data_AF-A0A4E0QV64-F1
#
_entry.id   AF-A0A4E0QV64-F1
#
_cell.length_a   1.000
_cell.length_b   1.000
_cell.length_c   1.000
_cell.angle_alpha   90.00
_cell.angle_beta   90.00
_cell.angle_gamma   90.00
#
_symmetry.space_group_name_H-M   'P 1'
#
loop_
_entity.id
_entity.type
_entity.pdbx_description
1 polymer ?
#
loop_
_entity_poly.entity_id
_entity_poly.type
_entity_poly.pdbx_seq_one_letter_code
_entity_poly.pdbx_strand_id
1 'polypeptide(L)'
;AENLIKNSIIIGNASKSGLLYRGVGISSDPANPLLMSVLRASRTAYSYSPSKSVTDYPNSVGTNTHLIVALQARNNARVLFLGSLDFLSNEFFRSPVKNAVSGVQ
;
A
#
# COMPACT_ATOMS: atom_id res chain seq x y z
N ALA A 1 -0.32 2.07 11.33
CA ALA A 1 -0.12 3.21 10.40
C ALA A 1 1.36 3.51 10.10
N GLU A 2 2.29 2.59 10.38
CA GLU A 2 3.73 2.81 10.15
C GLU A 2 4.15 2.73 8.68
N ASN A 3 3.38 2.00 7.86
CA ASN A 3 3.70 1.78 6.45
C ASN A 3 3.23 2.91 5.52
N LEU A 4 2.54 3.91 6.07
CA LEU A 4 2.07 5.10 5.34
C LEU A 4 3.17 6.17 5.35
N ILE A 5 3.34 6.88 4.24
CA ILE A 5 4.30 7.98 4.11
C ILE A 5 4.08 9.04 5.20
N LYS A 6 5.18 9.52 5.79
CA LYS A 6 5.16 10.57 6.81
C LYS A 6 5.23 11.96 6.16
N ASN A 7 4.18 12.34 5.44
CA ASN A 7 4.10 13.66 4.78
C ASN A 7 2.66 14.21 4.81
N SER A 8 2.42 15.21 5.66
CA SER A 8 1.08 15.81 5.86
C SER A 8 0.52 16.49 4.62
N ILE A 9 1.36 16.92 3.66
CA ILE A 9 0.89 17.54 2.42
C ILE A 9 0.22 16.49 1.51
N ILE A 10 0.68 15.23 1.57
CA ILE A 10 0.17 14.14 0.73
C ILE A 10 -1.01 13.43 1.41
N ILE A 11 -0.89 13.09 2.70
CA ILE A 11 -1.88 12.27 3.42
C ILE A 11 -2.87 13.09 4.26
N GLY A 12 -2.68 14.40 4.37
CA GLY A 12 -3.46 15.27 5.25
C GLY A 12 -3.18 15.06 6.74
N ASN A 13 -3.97 15.73 7.57
CA ASN A 13 -3.86 15.71 9.04
C ASN A 13 -4.88 14.78 9.71
N ALA A 14 -5.63 13.97 8.94
CA ALA A 14 -6.69 13.13 9.46
C ALA A 14 -6.17 11.94 10.27
N SER A 15 -6.96 11.50 11.26
CA SER A 15 -6.65 10.36 12.12
C SER A 15 -6.46 9.09 11.32
N LYS A 16 -5.34 8.40 11.56
CA LYS A 16 -4.90 7.22 10.80
C LYS A 16 -5.70 5.99 11.23
N SER A 17 -6.95 5.90 10.80
CA SER A 17 -7.76 4.69 10.91
C SER A 17 -7.12 3.51 10.18
N GLY A 18 -7.49 2.29 10.52
CA GLY A 18 -7.07 1.11 9.77
C GLY A 18 -7.53 1.21 8.31
N LEU A 19 -6.61 1.00 7.37
CA LEU A 19 -6.92 1.02 5.93
C LEU A 19 -7.11 -0.42 5.46
N LEU A 20 -8.20 -0.67 4.75
CA LEU A 20 -8.44 -1.94 4.06
C LEU A 20 -7.89 -1.85 2.64
N TYR A 21 -7.23 -2.92 2.18
CA TYR A 21 -6.66 -2.97 0.84
C TYR A 21 -6.81 -4.39 0.28
N ARG A 22 -7.32 -4.50 -0.96
CA ARG A 22 -7.45 -5.76 -1.69
C ARG A 22 -7.14 -5.55 -3.15
N GLY A 23 -6.00 -6.04 -3.60
CA GLY A 23 -5.54 -5.81 -4.96
C GLY A 23 -4.13 -6.33 -5.18
N VAL A 24 -3.47 -5.80 -6.18
CA VAL A 24 -2.11 -6.20 -6.57
C VAL A 24 -1.06 -5.41 -5.80
N GLY A 25 0.10 -6.03 -5.60
CA GLY A 25 1.31 -5.36 -5.14
C GLY A 25 2.05 -4.73 -6.32
N ILE A 26 2.67 -3.58 -6.08
CA ILE A 26 3.46 -2.82 -7.06
C ILE A 26 4.93 -2.96 -6.67
N SER A 27 5.76 -3.37 -7.62
CA SER A 27 7.22 -3.26 -7.52
C SER A 27 7.65 -1.97 -8.21
N SER A 28 8.54 -1.21 -7.58
CA SER A 28 9.09 0.02 -8.15
C SER A 28 10.61 -0.03 -8.14
N ASP A 29 11.22 0.59 -9.15
CA ASP A 29 12.67 0.72 -9.24
C ASP A 29 13.20 1.69 -8.16
N PRO A 30 14.04 1.22 -7.21
CA PRO A 30 14.66 2.07 -6.20
C PRO A 30 15.58 3.15 -6.77
N ALA A 31 16.07 2.98 -8.00
CA ALA A 31 16.94 3.95 -8.64
C ALA A 31 16.18 5.18 -9.18
N ASN A 32 14.84 5.15 -9.22
CA ASN A 32 14.05 6.28 -9.71
C ASN A 32 13.72 7.26 -8.57
N PRO A 33 14.34 8.45 -8.52
CA PRO A 33 14.12 9.43 -7.46
C PRO A 33 12.76 10.15 -7.55
N LEU A 34 12.03 9.99 -8.66
CA LEU A 34 10.73 10.66 -8.89
C LEU A 34 9.55 9.88 -8.33
N LEU A 35 9.77 8.61 -7.98
CA LEU A 35 8.76 7.76 -7.37
C LEU A 35 8.81 7.89 -5.85
N MET A 36 7.64 7.98 -5.24
CA MET A 36 7.49 7.94 -3.80
C MET A 36 6.41 6.94 -3.42
N SER A 37 6.72 6.08 -2.44
CA SER A 37 5.73 5.13 -1.93
C SER A 37 4.85 5.82 -0.90
N VAL A 38 3.56 5.93 -1.22
CA VAL A 38 2.56 6.52 -0.33
C VAL A 38 2.13 5.50 0.73
N LEU A 39 1.87 4.26 0.31
CA LEU A 39 1.50 3.15 1.19
C LEU A 39 2.29 1.90 0.83
N ARG A 40 3.00 1.34 1.83
CA ARG A 40 3.72 0.07 1.73
C ARG A 40 2.92 -1.07 2.36
N ALA A 41 3.20 -2.28 1.94
CA ALA A 41 2.67 -3.47 2.59
C ALA A 41 3.36 -3.71 3.96
N SER A 42 2.79 -4.60 4.76
CA SER A 42 3.39 -5.03 6.03
C SER A 42 4.64 -5.88 5.79
N ARG A 43 5.48 -6.03 6.83
CA ARG A 43 6.69 -6.87 6.80
C ARG A 43 6.41 -8.35 6.47
N THR A 44 5.21 -8.83 6.76
CA THR A 44 4.79 -10.22 6.52
C THR A 44 4.05 -10.43 5.18
N ALA A 45 3.80 -9.35 4.42
CA ALA A 45 3.08 -9.46 3.16
C ALA A 45 3.98 -10.02 2.05
N TYR A 46 3.40 -10.73 1.08
CA TYR A 46 4.06 -11.12 -0.16
C TYR A 46 3.04 -11.14 -1.29
N SER A 47 3.48 -10.97 -2.54
CA SER A 47 2.62 -11.00 -3.71
C SER A 47 2.92 -12.21 -4.58
N TYR A 48 1.97 -13.14 -4.64
CA TYR A 48 2.02 -14.35 -5.44
C TYR A 48 0.62 -14.76 -5.90
N SER A 49 0.51 -15.66 -6.87
CA SER A 49 -0.79 -16.19 -7.32
C SER A 49 -1.42 -17.07 -6.23
N PRO A 50 -2.62 -16.75 -5.69
CA PRO A 50 -3.23 -17.53 -4.62
C PRO A 50 -3.61 -18.96 -5.02
N SER A 51 -3.77 -19.22 -6.32
CA SER A 51 -4.13 -20.53 -6.88
C SER A 51 -2.97 -21.50 -7.02
N LYS A 52 -1.73 -21.04 -6.84
CA LYS A 52 -0.52 -21.84 -7.04
C LYS A 52 0.27 -21.94 -5.74
N SER A 53 0.91 -23.08 -5.51
CA SER A 53 1.91 -23.21 -4.45
C SER A 53 3.10 -22.31 -4.75
N VAL A 54 3.68 -21.73 -3.70
CA VAL A 54 4.88 -20.89 -3.83
C VAL A 54 6.07 -21.79 -4.06
N THR A 55 6.48 -21.93 -5.33
CA THR A 55 7.69 -22.68 -5.72
C THR A 55 8.90 -21.79 -5.89
N ASP A 56 8.66 -20.56 -6.37
CA ASP A 56 9.69 -19.58 -6.70
C ASP A 56 9.63 -18.38 -5.77
N TYR A 57 10.71 -17.59 -5.76
CA TYR A 57 10.76 -16.35 -5.00
C TYR A 57 9.70 -15.36 -5.52
N PRO A 58 8.75 -14.88 -4.68
CA PRO A 58 7.71 -13.97 -5.14
C PRO A 58 8.27 -12.62 -5.61
N ASN A 59 7.63 -12.02 -6.60
CA ASN A 59 8.06 -10.76 -7.22
C ASN A 59 8.13 -9.57 -6.24
N SER A 60 7.36 -9.59 -5.16
CA SER A 60 7.43 -8.57 -4.11
C SER A 60 7.14 -9.20 -2.76
N VAL A 61 8.04 -8.94 -1.81
CA VAL A 61 8.01 -9.52 -0.46
C VAL A 61 8.26 -8.42 0.58
N GLY A 62 7.54 -8.51 1.68
CA GLY A 62 7.61 -7.62 2.83
C GLY A 62 7.38 -6.16 2.48
N THR A 63 8.18 -5.30 3.11
CA THR A 63 8.11 -3.83 3.00
C THR A 63 8.58 -3.26 1.67
N ASN A 64 9.13 -4.10 0.80
CA ASN A 64 9.48 -3.75 -0.58
C ASN A 64 8.26 -3.81 -1.50
N THR A 65 7.15 -4.39 -1.04
CA THR A 65 5.87 -4.36 -1.75
C THR A 65 5.20 -3.00 -1.54
N HIS A 66 4.96 -2.28 -2.62
CA HIS A 66 4.20 -1.04 -2.60
C HIS A 66 2.73 -1.32 -2.90
N LEU A 67 1.82 -0.63 -2.23
CA LEU A 67 0.37 -0.74 -2.48
C LEU A 67 -0.14 0.50 -3.21
N ILE A 68 0.36 1.67 -2.81
CA ILE A 68 0.08 2.95 -3.45
C ILE A 68 1.41 3.67 -3.70
N VAL A 69 1.63 4.07 -4.95
CA VAL A 69 2.84 4.77 -5.39
C VAL A 69 2.43 6.06 -6.07
N ALA A 70 3.09 7.16 -5.73
CA ALA A 70 2.94 8.43 -6.44
C ALA A 70 4.20 8.69 -7.27
N LEU A 71 3.99 9.28 -8.44
CA LEU A 71 5.04 9.81 -9.30
C LEU A 71 4.86 11.30 -9.42
N GLN A 72 5.93 12.04 -9.17
CA GLN A 72 6.02 13.44 -9.53
C GLN A 72 7.00 13.59 -10.69
N ALA A 73 6.47 13.90 -11.87
CA ALA A 73 7.27 14.08 -13.07
C ALA A 73 8.09 15.39 -13.02
N ARG A 74 9.12 15.50 -13.87
CA ARG A 74 9.99 16.69 -13.96
C ARG A 74 9.25 17.97 -14.33
N ASN A 75 8.09 17.86 -14.97
CA ASN A 75 7.20 18.97 -15.30
C ASN A 75 6.15 19.25 -14.20
N ASN A 76 6.36 18.74 -12.99
CA ASN A 76 5.43 18.82 -11.85
C ASN A 76 4.07 18.14 -12.07
N ALA A 77 3.90 17.30 -13.09
CA ALA A 77 2.72 16.44 -13.19
C ALA A 77 2.70 15.42 -12.06
N ARG A 78 1.52 15.19 -11.47
CA ARG A 78 1.31 14.25 -10.38
C ARG A 78 0.49 13.07 -10.88
N VAL A 79 1.01 11.88 -10.67
CA VAL A 79 0.33 10.61 -11.03
C VAL A 79 0.29 9.72 -9.79
N LEU A 80 -0.84 9.08 -9.55
CA LEU A 80 -1.01 8.12 -8.46
C LEU A 80 -1.35 6.75 -9.04
N PHE A 81 -0.59 5.74 -8.64
CA PHE A 81 -0.82 4.34 -8.98
C PHE A 81 -1.44 3.64 -7.78
N LEU A 82 -2.63 3.07 -8.01
CA LEU A 82 -3.40 2.31 -7.03
C LEU A 82 -3.52 0.88 -7.55
N GLY A 83 -3.02 -0.10 -6.80
CA GLY A 83 -3.15 -1.51 -7.19
C GLY A 83 -4.50 -2.15 -6.80
N SER A 84 -5.43 -1.38 -6.25
CA SER A 84 -6.73 -1.86 -5.75
C SER A 84 -7.83 -0.86 -6.13
N LEU A 85 -8.84 -1.34 -6.84
CA LEU A 85 -10.08 -0.58 -7.08
C LEU A 85 -10.96 -0.58 -5.84
N ASP A 86 -11.00 -1.71 -5.12
CA ASP A 86 -11.79 -1.88 -3.90
C ASP A 86 -11.39 -0.90 -2.79
N PHE A 87 -10.14 -0.42 -2.80
CA PHE A 87 -9.66 0.64 -1.90
C PHE A 87 -10.52 1.91 -1.95
N LEU A 88 -11.12 2.22 -3.10
CA LEU A 88 -12.00 3.38 -3.30
C LEU A 88 -13.49 3.00 -3.24
N SER A 89 -13.82 1.77 -2.82
CA SER A 89 -15.19 1.30 -2.77
C SER A 89 -15.92 1.77 -1.50
N ASN A 90 -17.23 1.97 -1.62
CA ASN A 90 -18.11 2.27 -0.48
C ASN A 90 -18.08 1.17 0.60
N GLU A 91 -17.84 -0.08 0.20
CA GLU A 91 -17.72 -1.21 1.12
C GLU A 91 -16.55 -0.99 2.08
N PHE A 92 -15.37 -0.66 1.56
CA PHE A 92 -14.18 -0.44 2.39
C PHE A 92 -14.27 0.85 3.21
N PHE A 93 -14.94 1.88 2.71
CA PHE A 93 -15.18 3.11 3.49
C PHE A 93 -16.11 2.91 4.70
N ARG A 94 -17.04 1.95 4.65
CA ARG A 94 -18.02 1.70 5.72
C ARG A 94 -17.65 0.53 6.64
N SER A 95 -16.68 -0.30 6.23
CA SER A 95 -16.32 -1.51 6.96
C SER A 95 -15.52 -1.18 8.23
N PRO A 96 -15.90 -1.73 9.41
CA PRO A 96 -15.15 -1.55 10.63
C PRO A 96 -13.85 -2.36 10.60
N VAL A 97 -12.75 -1.74 11.00
CA VAL A 97 -11.41 -2.36 11.05
C VAL A 97 -11.05 -2.73 12.49
N LYS A 98 -10.73 -4.01 12.72
CA LYS A 98 -10.18 -4.51 13.98
C LYS A 98 -8.70 -4.82 13.83
N ASN A 99 -7.86 -4.14 14.59
CA ASN A 99 -6.42 -4.44 14.62
C ASN A 99 -6.19 -5.74 15.38
N ALA A 100 -5.57 -6.73 14.73
CA ALA A 100 -5.30 -8.05 15.33
C ALA A 100 -4.39 -8.00 16.58
N VAL A 101 -3.65 -6.91 16.77
CA VAL A 101 -2.75 -6.71 17.93
C VAL A 101 -3.49 -6.14 19.15
N SER A 102 -4.75 -5.70 19.01
CA SER A 102 -5.58 -5.30 20.14
C SER A 102 -6.31 -6.51 20.71
N GLY A 103 -5.52 -7.45 21.24
CA GLY A 103 -5.95 -8.53 22.10
C GLY A 103 -5.88 -8.13 23.57
N VAL A 104 -6.40 -6.94 23.91
CA VAL A 104 -6.84 -6.66 25.28
C VAL A 104 -8.35 -6.70 25.22
N GLN A 105 -8.90 -7.58 26.08
CA GLN A 105 -10.33 -7.79 26.30
C GLN A 105 -11.07 -6.48 26.54
#